data_AF-A0A9C9X573-F1
#
_entry.id   AF-A0A9C9X573-F1
#
_cell.length_a   1.000
_cell.length_b   1.000
_cell.length_c   1.000
_cell.angle_alpha   90.00
_cell.angle_beta   90.00
_cell.angle_gamma   90.00
#
_symmetry.space_group_name_H-M   'P 1'
#
loop_
_entity.id
_entity.type
_entity.pdbx_description
1 polymer ?
#
loop_
_entity_poly.entity_id
_entity_poly.type
_entity_poly.pdbx_seq_one_letter_code
_entity_poly.pdbx_strand_id
1 'polypeptide(L)'
;YLASPPQIQRVDLPSYIIKNSLNDEETKFENLSFHEAKDQILQKFEKKYLKVQLEKHQWNISKTAQTCGIDRRTIHRLIKKYDLKA
;
A
#
# COMPACT_ATOMS: atom_id res chain seq x y z
N TYR A 1 -44.78 15.28 24.42
CA TYR A 1 -43.40 15.67 24.04
C TYR A 1 -42.62 14.42 23.68
N LEU A 2 -42.59 14.03 22.40
CA LEU A 2 -41.82 12.89 21.89
C LEU A 2 -41.26 13.30 20.52
N ALA A 3 -40.24 14.15 20.51
CA ALA A 3 -39.40 14.31 19.33
C ALA A 3 -38.11 13.55 19.63
N SER A 4 -37.91 12.41 18.96
CA SER A 4 -36.63 11.73 18.99
C SER A 4 -35.54 12.69 18.49
N PRO A 5 -34.39 12.78 19.17
CA PRO A 5 -33.32 13.67 18.75
C PRO A 5 -32.86 13.33 17.33
N PRO A 6 -32.44 14.33 16.54
CA PRO A 6 -32.00 14.11 15.16
C PRO A 6 -30.83 13.13 15.14
N GLN A 7 -30.96 12.07 14.36
CA GLN A 7 -29.90 11.09 14.15
C GLN A 7 -28.99 11.58 13.02
N ILE A 8 -27.73 11.84 13.35
CA ILE A 8 -26.72 12.25 12.37
C ILE A 8 -26.33 11.03 11.53
N GLN A 9 -26.52 11.12 10.23
CA GLN A 9 -26.19 10.08 9.26
C GLN A 9 -24.85 10.37 8.59
N ARG A 10 -24.20 9.36 8.02
CA ARG A 10 -22.90 9.52 7.33
C ARG A 10 -22.93 10.57 6.20
N VAL A 11 -24.11 10.80 5.60
CA VAL A 11 -24.33 11.81 4.55
C VAL A 11 -24.24 13.24 5.06
N ASP A 12 -24.42 13.45 6.37
CA ASP A 12 -24.37 14.76 7.01
C ASP A 12 -22.93 15.20 7.32
N LEU A 13 -21.96 14.29 7.19
CA LEU A 13 -20.57 14.58 7.46
C LEU A 13 -19.87 15.20 6.23
N PRO A 14 -19.03 16.22 6.43
CA PRO A 14 -18.22 16.80 5.35
C PRO A 14 -17.41 15.75 4.60
N SER A 15 -17.31 15.91 3.28
CA SER A 15 -16.64 14.95 2.37
C SER A 15 -15.18 14.65 2.73
N TYR A 16 -14.49 15.55 3.44
CA TYR A 16 -13.13 15.32 3.94
C TYR A 16 -13.09 14.24 5.04
N ILE A 17 -14.11 14.18 5.92
CA ILE A 17 -14.22 13.16 6.97
C ILE A 17 -14.59 11.80 6.35
N ILE A 18 -15.47 11.81 5.35
CA ILE A 18 -15.82 10.62 4.55
C ILE A 18 -14.58 10.05 3.86
N LYS A 19 -13.73 10.92 3.30
CA LYS A 19 -12.44 10.51 2.70
C LYS A 19 -11.45 9.97 3.73
N ASN A 20 -11.38 10.55 4.92
CA ASN A 20 -10.43 10.12 5.95
C ASN A 20 -10.79 8.77 6.59
N SER A 21 -12.07 8.40 6.60
CA SER A 21 -12.53 7.08 7.03
C SER A 21 -12.06 5.93 6.10
N LEU A 22 -11.46 6.23 4.95
CA LEU A 22 -10.88 5.24 4.03
C LEU A 22 -9.41 4.91 4.36
N ASN A 23 -8.85 5.48 5.43
CA ASN A 23 -7.56 5.06 5.98
C ASN A 23 -7.73 3.79 6.85
N ASP A 24 -8.36 2.74 6.30
CA ASP A 24 -8.47 1.39 6.90
C ASP A 24 -7.10 0.71 7.13
N GLU A 25 -6.00 1.41 6.85
CA GLU A 25 -4.64 0.92 7.04
C GLU A 25 -4.12 1.14 8.47
N GLU A 26 -4.66 2.09 9.24
CA GLU A 26 -4.17 2.37 10.61
C GLU A 26 -4.61 1.30 11.62
N THR A 27 -5.84 0.79 11.51
CA THR A 27 -6.38 -0.26 12.41
C THR A 27 -5.84 -1.67 12.09
N LYS A 28 -5.24 -1.89 10.92
CA LYS A 28 -4.64 -3.20 10.56
C LYS A 28 -3.49 -3.61 11.46
N PHE A 29 -2.85 -2.66 12.13
CA PHE A 29 -1.67 -2.93 12.97
C PHE A 29 -2.00 -3.21 14.44
N GLU A 30 -3.25 -3.01 14.87
CA GLU A 30 -3.66 -3.18 16.28
C GLU A 30 -3.46 -4.61 16.81
N ASN A 31 -3.48 -5.60 15.91
CA ASN A 31 -3.38 -7.03 16.26
C ASN A 31 -2.06 -7.68 15.80
N LEU A 32 -1.09 -6.90 15.30
CA LEU A 32 0.18 -7.42 14.78
C LEU A 32 1.32 -7.05 15.73
N SER A 33 2.31 -7.94 15.86
CA SER A 33 3.56 -7.56 16.52
C SER A 33 4.26 -6.45 15.73
N PHE A 34 5.10 -5.66 16.41
CA PHE A 34 5.88 -4.60 15.75
C PHE A 34 6.67 -5.12 14.54
N HIS A 35 7.22 -6.34 14.64
CA HIS A 35 7.97 -6.95 13.56
C HIS A 35 7.09 -7.29 12.36
N GLU A 36 5.92 -7.90 12.59
CA GLU A 36 4.97 -8.23 11.52
C GLU A 36 4.39 -6.98 10.86
N ALA A 37 4.03 -5.97 11.65
CA ALA A 37 3.55 -4.69 11.14
C ALA A 37 4.60 -4.03 10.23
N LYS A 38 5.85 -3.95 10.70
CA LYS A 38 6.98 -3.41 9.91
C LYS A 38 7.19 -4.20 8.62
N ASP A 39 7.17 -5.52 8.69
CA ASP A 39 7.37 -6.38 7.53
C ASP A 39 6.25 -6.21 6.50
N GLN A 40 4.99 -6.09 6.92
CA GLN A 40 3.89 -5.82 6.00
C GLN A 40 4.04 -4.47 5.30
N ILE A 41 4.41 -3.42 6.03
CA ILE A 41 4.64 -2.09 5.44
C ILE A 41 5.79 -2.15 4.43
N LEU A 42 6.90 -2.80 4.81
CA LEU A 42 8.06 -2.94 3.96
C LEU A 42 7.73 -3.73 2.69
N GLN A 43 6.97 -4.82 2.80
CA GLN A 43 6.53 -5.60 1.65
C GLN A 43 5.62 -4.81 0.70
N LYS A 44 4.65 -4.05 1.24
CA LYS A 44 3.78 -3.18 0.43
C LYS A 44 4.58 -2.11 -0.29
N PHE A 45 5.53 -1.48 0.42
CA PHE A 45 6.44 -0.49 -0.16
C PHE A 45 7.28 -1.10 -1.28
N GLU A 46 7.98 -2.20 -1.02
CA GLU A 46 8.84 -2.87 -1.99
C GLU A 46 8.06 -3.25 -3.25
N LYS A 47 6.87 -3.85 -3.09
CA LYS A 47 5.99 -4.22 -4.20
C LYS A 47 5.60 -3.01 -5.04
N LYS A 48 5.17 -1.92 -4.40
CA LYS A 48 4.73 -0.70 -5.10
C LYS A 48 5.90 -0.02 -5.82
N TYR A 49 7.03 0.14 -5.14
CA TYR A 49 8.24 0.75 -5.70
C TYR A 49 8.73 -0.03 -6.92
N LEU A 50 8.87 -1.36 -6.78
CA LEU A 50 9.36 -2.19 -7.86
C LEU A 50 8.42 -2.19 -9.06
N LYS A 51 7.09 -2.25 -8.82
CA LYS A 51 6.10 -2.19 -9.90
C LYS A 51 6.20 -0.89 -10.71
N VAL A 52 6.21 0.26 -10.05
CA VAL A 52 6.32 1.57 -10.71
C VAL A 52 7.59 1.66 -11.55
N GLN A 53 8.71 1.18 -11.00
CA GLN A 53 9.97 1.27 -11.71
C GLN A 53 10.04 0.27 -12.88
N LEU A 54 9.55 -0.95 -12.71
CA LEU A 54 9.47 -1.93 -13.80
C LEU A 54 8.60 -1.40 -14.95
N GLU A 55 7.41 -0.86 -14.64
CA GLU A 55 6.53 -0.25 -15.64
C GLU A 55 7.21 0.92 -16.36
N LYS A 56 7.89 1.81 -15.62
CA LYS A 56 8.63 2.95 -16.18
C LYS A 56 9.72 2.53 -17.18
N HIS A 57 10.34 1.38 -16.97
CA HIS A 57 11.37 0.83 -17.88
C HIS A 57 10.84 -0.30 -18.76
N GLN A 58 9.52 -0.41 -18.98
CA GLN A 58 8.89 -1.42 -19.84
C GLN A 58 9.32 -2.85 -19.49
N TRP A 59 9.37 -3.15 -18.20
CA TRP A 59 9.80 -4.43 -17.64
C TRP A 59 11.24 -4.83 -17.99
N ASN A 60 12.08 -3.88 -18.40
CA ASN A 60 13.50 -4.13 -18.62
C ASN A 60 14.23 -4.23 -17.27
N ILE A 61 14.42 -5.46 -16.81
CA ILE A 61 15.04 -5.78 -15.52
C ILE A 61 16.46 -5.21 -15.43
N SER A 62 17.26 -5.31 -16.50
CA SER A 62 18.64 -4.80 -16.51
C SER A 62 18.69 -3.29 -16.34
N LYS A 63 17.84 -2.56 -17.08
CA LYS A 63 17.75 -1.10 -17.01
C LYS A 63 17.20 -0.64 -15.65
N THR A 64 16.21 -1.37 -15.12
CA THR A 64 15.64 -1.13 -13.79
C THR A 64 16.68 -1.33 -12.70
N ALA A 65 17.46 -2.42 -12.76
CA ALA A 65 18.56 -2.72 -11.82
C ALA A 65 19.60 -1.61 -11.80
N GLN A 66 20.07 -1.20 -12.98
CA GLN A 66 21.05 -0.12 -13.12
C GLN A 66 20.51 1.22 -12.60
N THR A 67 19.26 1.56 -12.91
CA THR A 67 18.65 2.83 -12.51
C THR A 67 18.36 2.87 -11.00
N CYS A 68 17.97 1.74 -10.41
CA CYS A 68 17.71 1.65 -8.97
C CYS A 68 18.98 1.44 -8.12
N GLY A 69 20.12 1.12 -8.73
CA GLY A 69 21.31 0.69 -8.00
C GLY A 69 21.09 -0.65 -7.26
N ILE A 70 20.18 -1.48 -7.74
CA ILE A 70 19.86 -2.79 -7.15
C ILE A 70 20.40 -3.87 -8.06
N ASP A 71 21.01 -4.91 -7.50
CA ASP A 71 21.44 -6.07 -8.28
C ASP A 71 20.25 -6.72 -9.02
N ARG A 72 20.47 -7.08 -10.28
CA ARG A 72 19.53 -7.83 -11.12
C ARG A 72 19.04 -9.09 -10.41
N ARG A 73 19.90 -9.80 -9.68
CA ARG A 73 19.52 -11.01 -8.92
C ARG A 73 18.50 -10.68 -7.83
N THR A 74 18.67 -9.54 -7.16
CA THR A 74 17.74 -9.05 -6.14
C THR A 74 16.40 -8.68 -6.77
N ILE A 75 16.38 -8.02 -7.93
CA ILE A 75 15.14 -7.72 -8.65
C ILE A 75 14.42 -9.02 -9.04
N HIS A 76 15.12 -10.01 -9.62
CA HIS A 76 14.50 -11.31 -9.93
C HIS A 76 13.92 -11.99 -8.69
N ARG A 77 14.63 -11.94 -7.55
CA ARG A 77 14.13 -12.47 -6.28
C ARG A 77 12.87 -11.74 -5.81
N LEU A 78 12.83 -10.41 -5.90
CA LEU A 78 11.67 -9.60 -5.50
C LEU A 78 10.48 -9.83 -6.44
N ILE A 79 10.71 -9.93 -7.74
CA ILE A 79 9.68 -10.29 -8.74
C ILE A 79 9.05 -11.62 -8.37
N LYS A 80 9.86 -12.65 -8.08
CA LYS A 80 9.37 -13.97 -7.69
C LYS A 80 8.69 -13.96 -6.32
N LYS A 81 9.23 -13.20 -5.36
CA LYS A 81 8.67 -13.06 -4.00
C LYS A 81 7.27 -12.44 -4.02
N TYR A 82 7.05 -11.44 -4.88
CA TYR A 82 5.81 -10.69 -4.95
C TYR A 82 4.89 -11.09 -6.11
N ASP A 83 5.24 -12.16 -6.84
CA ASP A 83 4.60 -12.66 -8.07
C ASP A 83 4.24 -11.52 -9.05
N LEU A 84 5.20 -10.62 -9.26
CA LEU A 84 5.03 -9.49 -10.17
C LEU A 84 5.16 -9.98 -11.61
N LYS A 85 4.06 -10.04 -12.35
CA LYS A 85 4.02 -10.41 -13.77
C LYS A 85 3.61 -9.22 -14.62
N ALA A 86 4.20 -9.13 -15.82
CA ALA A 86 3.84 -8.16 -16.85
C ALA A 86 2.50 -8.50 -17.48
#